data_AF-A0A970RLB2-F1
#
_entry.id   AF-A0A970RLB2-F1
#
_cell.length_a   1.000
_cell.length_b   1.000
_cell.length_c   1.000
_cell.angle_alpha   90.00
_cell.angle_beta   90.00
_cell.angle_gamma   90.00
#
_symmetry.space_group_name_H-M   'P 1'
#
loop_
_entity.id
_entity.type
_entity.pdbx_description
1 polymer ?
#
loop_
_entity_poly.entity_id
_entity_poly.type
_entity_poly.pdbx_seq_one_letter_code
_entity_poly.pdbx_strand_id
1 'polypeptide(L)'
;MGKKVMGEIITYSPEESQVLEDCIRILRLADSPLAEVVVSRSHDLQALAQIVSRTPSPVRDLFNSSSQRNLESLTEKMVNQGFDQVVNLPVKAVLGHGFTVSKLHLFGLLGKLTISEPLLADYRYEVENLYNDILFTLMAEDLYSSILSNSTESDPWVHRAAKELVDMWDFRTSSEKETFAPYIRDLWRARHTLVPVLGTLMGTMELMRLSSSLPHVWLAYLQLPDEDLSMNYALEEFLFDLSYEQISTLRSYMNSHKIASVDRTMAVSILKSLNPNAIIDNDNQKDRFSGMLLYHSFLKRQRNARNRRCASQNGPAKTLEEYFVTYLLTIEP
;
A
#
# COMPACT_ATOMS: atom_id res chain seq x y z
N MET A 1 -33.90 -5.45 -18.01
CA MET A 1 -32.54 -5.00 -18.34
C MET A 1 -32.24 -3.75 -17.52
N GLY A 2 -31.66 -3.92 -16.33
CA GLY A 2 -31.40 -2.82 -15.40
C GLY A 2 -30.24 -1.98 -15.90
N LYS A 3 -30.41 -0.65 -15.94
CA LYS A 3 -29.30 0.30 -16.08
C LYS A 3 -28.36 0.08 -14.88
N LYS A 4 -27.18 -0.48 -15.12
CA LYS A 4 -26.10 -0.52 -14.13
C LYS A 4 -25.79 0.93 -13.76
N VAL A 5 -26.03 1.30 -12.50
CA VAL A 5 -25.77 2.66 -12.03
C VAL A 5 -24.25 2.82 -12.00
N MET A 6 -23.70 3.69 -12.85
CA MET A 6 -22.28 4.06 -12.81
C MET A 6 -21.91 4.52 -11.39
N GLY A 7 -20.98 3.82 -10.74
CA GLY A 7 -20.38 4.24 -9.46
C GLY A 7 -20.97 3.63 -8.19
N GLU A 8 -21.68 2.50 -8.28
CA GLU A 8 -22.12 1.75 -7.09
C GLU A 8 -20.92 1.02 -6.44
N ILE A 9 -20.60 1.37 -5.19
CA ILE A 9 -19.58 0.71 -4.38
C ILE A 9 -20.13 -0.64 -3.94
N ILE A 10 -19.44 -1.71 -4.34
CA ILE A 10 -19.70 -3.05 -3.86
C ILE A 10 -19.22 -3.14 -2.41
N THR A 11 -20.05 -3.53 -1.44
CA THR A 11 -19.57 -3.58 -0.05
C THR A 11 -18.55 -4.72 0.13
N TYR A 12 -18.91 -5.90 -0.37
CA TYR A 12 -18.13 -7.12 -0.26
C TYR A 12 -18.02 -7.81 -1.62
N SER A 13 -16.84 -8.30 -1.96
CA SER A 13 -16.65 -9.27 -3.03
C SER A 13 -17.39 -10.58 -2.69
N PRO A 14 -17.60 -11.48 -3.67
CA PRO A 14 -18.20 -12.78 -3.40
C PRO A 14 -17.43 -13.59 -2.34
N GLU A 15 -16.09 -13.55 -2.40
CA GLU A 15 -15.22 -14.25 -1.44
C GLU A 15 -15.32 -13.65 -0.04
N GLU A 16 -15.29 -12.32 0.06
CA GLU A 16 -15.44 -11.59 1.33
C GLU A 16 -16.80 -11.87 1.98
N SER A 17 -17.86 -11.91 1.17
CA SER A 17 -19.21 -12.23 1.65
C SER A 17 -19.27 -13.64 2.20
N GLN A 18 -18.71 -14.61 1.47
CA GLN A 18 -18.70 -16.01 1.89
C GLN A 18 -17.97 -16.21 3.22
N VAL A 19 -16.75 -15.67 3.36
CA VAL A 19 -15.95 -15.80 4.59
C VAL A 19 -16.66 -15.13 5.77
N LEU A 20 -17.24 -13.94 5.56
CA LEU A 20 -17.97 -13.21 6.59
C LEU A 20 -19.21 -13.98 7.06
N GLU A 21 -20.03 -14.48 6.12
CA GLU A 21 -21.24 -15.24 6.42
C GLU A 21 -20.94 -16.55 7.16
N ASP A 22 -19.90 -17.27 6.73
CA ASP A 22 -19.47 -18.49 7.41
C ASP A 22 -18.98 -18.24 8.84
N CYS A 23 -18.15 -17.21 9.04
CA CYS A 23 -17.69 -16.84 10.38
C CYS A 23 -18.87 -16.49 11.30
N ILE A 24 -19.83 -15.70 10.81
CA ILE A 24 -21.04 -15.33 11.57
C ILE A 24 -21.87 -16.58 11.88
N ARG A 25 -22.07 -17.47 10.91
CA ARG A 25 -22.82 -18.72 11.09
C ARG A 25 -22.18 -19.61 12.15
N ILE A 26 -20.87 -19.79 12.12
CA ILE A 26 -20.13 -20.61 13.10
C ILE A 26 -20.25 -20.00 14.50
N LEU A 27 -20.06 -18.68 14.64
CA LEU A 27 -20.19 -17.98 15.92
C LEU A 27 -21.61 -18.11 16.50
N ARG A 28 -22.65 -18.02 15.66
CA ARG A 28 -24.04 -18.22 16.08
C ARG A 28 -24.32 -19.65 16.52
N LEU A 29 -23.81 -20.64 15.80
CA LEU A 29 -23.96 -22.06 16.19
C LEU A 29 -23.26 -22.36 17.53
N ALA A 30 -22.25 -21.58 17.88
CA ALA A 30 -21.54 -21.66 19.15
C ALA A 30 -22.14 -20.76 20.27
N ASP A 31 -23.28 -20.10 20.03
CA ASP A 31 -23.89 -19.12 20.94
C ASP A 31 -22.92 -18.00 21.40
N SER A 32 -21.95 -17.64 20.55
CA SER A 32 -20.97 -16.61 20.88
C SER A 32 -21.59 -15.21 20.75
N PRO A 33 -21.48 -14.33 21.76
CA PRO A 33 -22.00 -12.96 21.68
C PRO A 33 -21.25 -12.12 20.64
N LEU A 34 -20.08 -12.58 20.17
CA LEU A 34 -19.28 -11.92 19.15
C LEU A 34 -19.93 -11.96 17.76
N ALA A 35 -20.86 -12.89 17.53
CA ALA A 35 -21.63 -12.95 16.28
C ALA A 35 -22.35 -11.62 16.01
N GLU A 36 -23.07 -11.09 17.00
CA GLU A 36 -23.85 -9.86 16.85
C GLU A 36 -22.96 -8.62 16.75
N VAL A 37 -21.75 -8.67 17.34
CA VAL A 37 -20.74 -7.62 17.14
C VAL A 37 -20.29 -7.56 15.68
N VAL A 38 -19.98 -8.71 15.07
CA VAL A 38 -19.57 -8.81 13.67
C VAL A 38 -20.72 -8.37 12.74
N VAL A 39 -21.95 -8.80 13.02
CA VAL A 39 -23.15 -8.39 12.26
C VAL A 39 -23.36 -6.88 12.33
N SER A 40 -23.30 -6.29 13.52
CA SER A 40 -23.44 -4.84 13.69
C SER A 40 -22.38 -4.08 12.88
N ARG A 41 -21.11 -4.50 12.92
CA ARG A 41 -20.03 -3.87 12.15
C ARG A 41 -20.21 -4.05 10.65
N SER A 42 -20.73 -5.19 10.21
CA SER A 42 -21.07 -5.41 8.80
C SER A 42 -22.18 -4.47 8.32
N HIS A 43 -23.21 -4.25 9.13
CA HIS A 43 -24.29 -3.30 8.84
C HIS A 43 -23.77 -1.85 8.76
N ASP A 44 -22.92 -1.44 9.71
CA ASP A 44 -22.28 -0.11 9.69
C ASP A 44 -21.50 0.11 8.39
N LEU A 45 -20.75 -0.92 7.95
CA LEU A 45 -19.96 -0.87 6.72
C LEU A 45 -20.83 -0.79 5.46
N GLN A 46 -21.95 -1.53 5.40
CA GLN A 46 -22.93 -1.44 4.31
C GLN A 46 -23.57 -0.05 4.24
N ALA A 47 -23.93 0.54 5.39
CA ALA A 47 -24.47 1.89 5.44
C ALA A 47 -23.46 2.91 4.91
N LEU A 48 -22.19 2.76 5.27
CA LEU A 48 -21.11 3.61 4.76
C LEU A 48 -20.92 3.44 3.25
N ALA A 49 -20.92 2.20 2.73
CA ALA A 49 -20.85 1.94 1.29
C ALA A 49 -21.96 2.67 0.51
N GLN A 50 -23.19 2.64 1.02
CA GLN A 50 -24.32 3.36 0.40
C GLN A 50 -24.11 4.87 0.35
N ILE A 51 -23.50 5.46 1.39
CA ILE A 51 -23.16 6.89 1.42
C ILE A 51 -22.10 7.19 0.35
N VAL A 52 -21.06 6.38 0.23
CA VAL A 52 -20.01 6.54 -0.79
C VAL A 52 -20.61 6.42 -2.20
N SER A 53 -21.46 5.42 -2.45
CA SER A 53 -22.12 5.20 -3.75
C SER A 53 -22.96 6.38 -4.22
N ARG A 54 -23.61 7.10 -3.30
CA ARG A 54 -24.41 8.30 -3.65
C ARG A 54 -23.56 9.52 -3.91
N THR A 55 -22.29 9.49 -3.52
CA THR A 55 -21.37 10.61 -3.74
C THR A 55 -20.99 10.65 -5.22
N PRO A 56 -21.13 11.82 -5.88
CA PRO A 56 -20.83 11.95 -7.30
C PRO A 56 -19.35 11.66 -7.58
N SER A 57 -19.08 11.12 -8.77
CA SER A 57 -17.72 10.91 -9.25
C SER A 57 -16.93 12.23 -9.20
N PRO A 58 -15.62 12.19 -8.86
CA PRO A 58 -14.76 13.37 -8.83
C PRO A 58 -14.65 14.12 -10.15
N VAL A 59 -14.94 13.45 -11.28
CA VAL A 59 -14.90 14.05 -12.63
C VAL A 59 -16.27 14.43 -13.18
N ARG A 60 -17.34 14.27 -12.38
CA ARG A 60 -18.68 14.70 -12.76
C ARG A 60 -18.85 16.19 -12.50
N ASP A 61 -19.13 16.96 -13.55
CA ASP A 61 -19.61 18.33 -13.41
C ASP A 61 -21.06 18.34 -12.88
N LEU A 62 -21.27 19.08 -11.79
CA LEU A 62 -22.58 19.22 -11.13
C LEU A 62 -23.29 20.52 -11.49
N PHE A 63 -22.55 21.53 -11.95
CA PHE A 63 -23.07 22.90 -12.09
C PHE A 63 -23.10 23.38 -13.54
N ASN A 64 -22.60 22.59 -14.52
CA ASN A 64 -22.54 22.94 -15.95
C ASN A 64 -22.02 24.38 -16.17
N SER A 65 -21.07 24.78 -15.33
CA SER A 65 -20.51 26.14 -15.32
C SER A 65 -19.42 26.29 -16.39
N SER A 66 -19.00 27.53 -16.66
CA SER A 66 -17.89 27.82 -17.59
C SER A 66 -16.56 27.15 -17.19
N SER A 67 -16.36 26.89 -15.89
CA SER A 67 -15.29 26.02 -15.38
C SER A 67 -15.77 24.57 -15.38
N GLN A 68 -15.53 23.83 -16.47
CA GLN A 68 -15.89 22.42 -16.54
C GLN A 68 -15.05 21.59 -15.59
N ARG A 69 -15.70 20.82 -14.71
CA ARG A 69 -15.03 19.82 -13.87
C ARG A 69 -14.93 18.51 -14.65
N ASN A 70 -13.72 18.12 -14.99
CA ASN A 70 -13.40 16.92 -15.77
C ASN A 70 -12.09 16.30 -15.25
N LEU A 71 -11.62 15.23 -15.87
CA LEU A 71 -10.38 14.57 -15.46
C LEU A 71 -9.15 15.48 -15.58
N GLU A 72 -9.09 16.31 -16.61
CA GLU A 72 -7.98 17.21 -16.90
C GLU A 72 -7.82 18.28 -15.81
N SER A 73 -8.88 19.06 -15.54
CA SER A 73 -8.91 20.05 -14.45
C SER A 73 -8.68 19.43 -13.06
N LEU A 74 -9.12 18.18 -12.84
CA LEU A 74 -8.83 17.46 -11.60
C LEU A 74 -7.35 17.06 -11.52
N THR A 75 -6.76 16.62 -12.63
CA THR A 75 -5.33 16.26 -12.72
C THR A 75 -4.47 17.48 -12.43
N GLU A 76 -4.73 18.60 -13.09
CA GLU A 76 -4.04 19.88 -12.82
C GLU A 76 -4.13 20.27 -11.34
N LYS A 77 -5.32 20.16 -10.74
CA LYS A 77 -5.49 20.44 -9.31
C LYS A 77 -4.66 19.51 -8.42
N MET A 78 -4.65 18.21 -8.72
CA MET A 78 -3.91 17.18 -7.96
C MET A 78 -2.41 17.42 -8.00
N VAL A 79 -1.88 17.75 -9.19
CA VAL A 79 -0.46 18.02 -9.40
C VAL A 79 -0.04 19.31 -8.69
N ASN A 80 -0.82 20.39 -8.85
CA ASN A 80 -0.43 21.71 -8.36
C ASN A 80 -0.68 21.93 -6.86
N GLN A 81 -1.74 21.33 -6.29
CA GLN A 81 -2.14 21.54 -4.89
C GLN A 81 -1.79 20.37 -3.98
N GLY A 82 -1.42 19.22 -4.55
CA GLY A 82 -1.13 18.00 -3.82
C GLY A 82 -2.32 17.47 -3.00
N PHE A 83 -2.03 16.45 -2.19
CA PHE A 83 -3.02 15.71 -1.41
C PHE A 83 -2.87 15.93 0.11
N ASP A 84 -1.89 16.74 0.54
CA ASP A 84 -1.56 16.95 1.96
C ASP A 84 -2.70 17.55 2.78
N GLN A 85 -3.53 18.38 2.14
CA GLN A 85 -4.64 19.04 2.80
C GLN A 85 -5.94 18.33 2.41
N VAL A 86 -6.66 17.81 3.40
CA VAL A 86 -7.94 17.10 3.21
C VAL A 86 -8.96 17.96 2.43
N VAL A 87 -8.90 19.29 2.57
CA VAL A 87 -9.78 20.22 1.84
C VAL A 87 -9.57 20.21 0.31
N ASN A 88 -8.41 19.74 -0.16
CA ASN A 88 -8.11 19.63 -1.58
C ASN A 88 -8.71 18.36 -2.20
N LEU A 89 -8.99 17.34 -1.39
CA LEU A 89 -9.49 16.04 -1.81
C LEU A 89 -10.96 16.09 -2.20
N PRO A 90 -11.37 15.34 -3.25
CA PRO A 90 -12.78 15.11 -3.52
C PRO A 90 -13.47 14.40 -2.35
N VAL A 91 -14.73 14.77 -2.07
CA VAL A 91 -15.53 14.15 -1.00
C VAL A 91 -15.60 12.62 -1.15
N LYS A 92 -15.70 12.12 -2.40
CA LYS A 92 -15.73 10.67 -2.68
C LYS A 92 -14.42 9.98 -2.28
N ALA A 93 -13.27 10.64 -2.43
CA ALA A 93 -11.99 10.12 -1.99
C ALA A 93 -11.96 9.97 -0.47
N VAL A 94 -12.35 11.02 0.27
CA VAL A 94 -12.36 11.03 1.74
C VAL A 94 -13.31 9.98 2.32
N LEU A 95 -14.57 9.95 1.85
CA LEU A 95 -15.57 8.99 2.32
C LEU A 95 -15.19 7.55 1.92
N GLY A 96 -14.68 7.36 0.71
CA GLY A 96 -14.22 6.07 0.22
C GLY A 96 -13.01 5.53 0.99
N HIS A 97 -12.06 6.39 1.38
CA HIS A 97 -10.95 6.00 2.24
C HIS A 97 -11.44 5.54 3.61
N GLY A 98 -12.35 6.30 4.24
CA GLY A 98 -12.99 5.90 5.50
C GLY A 98 -13.73 4.56 5.40
N PHE A 99 -14.37 4.29 4.25
CA PHE A 99 -14.98 2.99 3.95
C PHE A 99 -13.95 1.86 3.89
N THR A 100 -12.87 2.01 3.13
CA THR A 100 -11.82 0.98 3.01
C THR A 100 -11.13 0.71 4.36
N VAL A 101 -10.86 1.76 5.15
CA VAL A 101 -10.30 1.62 6.51
C VAL A 101 -11.28 0.89 7.45
N SER A 102 -12.57 1.22 7.40
CA SER A 102 -13.59 0.53 8.19
C SER A 102 -13.69 -0.96 7.83
N LYS A 103 -13.58 -1.28 6.54
CA LYS A 103 -13.51 -2.65 6.03
C LYS A 103 -12.26 -3.40 6.51
N LEU A 104 -11.10 -2.75 6.45
CA LEU A 104 -9.84 -3.29 7.00
C LEU A 104 -10.00 -3.65 8.48
N HIS A 105 -10.67 -2.79 9.27
CA HIS A 105 -10.93 -3.06 10.68
C HIS A 105 -11.93 -4.20 10.92
N LEU A 106 -12.95 -4.37 10.08
CA LEU A 106 -13.86 -5.51 10.15
C LEU A 106 -13.12 -6.84 9.91
N PHE A 107 -12.31 -6.92 8.85
CA PHE A 107 -11.50 -8.12 8.58
C PHE A 107 -10.37 -8.31 9.61
N GLY A 108 -9.83 -7.22 10.15
CA GLY A 108 -8.91 -7.28 11.28
C GLY A 108 -9.55 -7.79 12.57
N LEU A 109 -10.84 -7.51 12.79
CA LEU A 109 -11.63 -8.14 13.87
C LEU A 109 -11.79 -9.63 13.59
N LEU A 110 -12.23 -10.02 12.38
CA LEU A 110 -12.36 -11.43 12.01
C LEU A 110 -11.05 -12.20 12.23
N GLY A 111 -9.91 -11.66 11.81
CA GLY A 111 -8.67 -12.41 11.96
C GLY A 111 -8.14 -12.44 13.41
N LYS A 112 -8.59 -11.55 14.29
CA LYS A 112 -8.41 -11.75 15.74
C LYS A 112 -9.29 -12.88 16.26
N LEU A 113 -10.52 -12.98 15.76
CA LEU A 113 -11.44 -14.07 16.11
C LEU A 113 -10.92 -15.43 15.63
N THR A 114 -10.28 -15.53 14.45
CA THR A 114 -9.67 -16.78 13.99
C THR A 114 -8.50 -17.25 14.87
N ILE A 115 -7.91 -16.36 15.68
CA ILE A 115 -6.88 -16.69 16.68
C ILE A 115 -7.52 -17.07 18.02
N SER A 116 -8.54 -16.33 18.46
CA SER A 116 -9.14 -16.51 19.79
C SER A 116 -10.19 -17.61 19.85
N GLU A 117 -10.89 -17.90 18.74
CA GLU A 117 -11.99 -18.86 18.65
C GLU A 117 -11.53 -20.11 17.86
N PRO A 118 -11.35 -21.27 18.52
CA PRO A 118 -10.85 -22.48 17.85
C PRO A 118 -11.71 -22.94 16.67
N LEU A 119 -13.02 -22.67 16.71
CA LEU A 119 -13.96 -23.03 15.64
C LEU A 119 -13.75 -22.24 14.34
N LEU A 120 -13.02 -21.12 14.40
CA LEU A 120 -12.71 -20.27 13.26
C LEU A 120 -11.25 -20.42 12.78
N ALA A 121 -10.47 -21.32 13.37
CA ALA A 121 -9.05 -21.47 13.08
C ALA A 121 -8.79 -21.79 11.59
N ASP A 122 -9.69 -22.56 10.96
CA ASP A 122 -9.57 -22.95 9.55
C ASP A 122 -9.71 -21.77 8.58
N TYR A 123 -10.35 -20.67 8.98
CA TYR A 123 -10.52 -19.46 8.15
C TYR A 123 -9.37 -18.46 8.30
N ARG A 124 -8.35 -18.77 9.11
CA ARG A 124 -7.27 -17.83 9.43
C ARG A 124 -6.55 -17.34 8.18
N TYR A 125 -6.23 -18.26 7.27
CA TYR A 125 -5.47 -17.95 6.06
C TYR A 125 -6.29 -17.08 5.09
N GLU A 126 -7.56 -17.44 4.88
CA GLU A 126 -8.49 -16.71 4.02
C GLU A 126 -8.72 -15.28 4.53
N VAL A 127 -8.98 -15.13 5.84
CA VAL A 127 -9.18 -13.81 6.45
C VAL A 127 -7.90 -12.95 6.36
N GLU A 128 -6.72 -13.55 6.56
CA GLU A 128 -5.44 -12.85 6.41
C GLU A 128 -5.21 -12.38 4.96
N ASN A 129 -5.54 -13.19 3.96
CA ASN A 129 -5.44 -12.80 2.55
C ASN A 129 -6.40 -11.66 2.21
N LEU A 130 -7.66 -11.75 2.64
CA LEU A 130 -8.64 -10.69 2.42
C LEU A 130 -8.22 -9.39 3.10
N TYR A 131 -7.70 -9.47 4.33
CA TYR A 131 -7.15 -8.33 5.05
C TYR A 131 -5.99 -7.68 4.27
N ASN A 132 -5.06 -8.49 3.75
CA ASN A 132 -3.92 -8.01 2.97
C ASN A 132 -4.37 -7.36 1.65
N ASP A 133 -5.35 -7.92 0.95
CA ASP A 133 -5.86 -7.34 -0.30
C ASP A 133 -6.54 -5.98 -0.06
N ILE A 134 -7.33 -5.84 1.02
CA ILE A 134 -7.91 -4.54 1.42
C ILE A 134 -6.80 -3.53 1.74
N LEU A 135 -5.74 -3.98 2.43
CA LEU A 135 -4.59 -3.13 2.77
C LEU A 135 -3.82 -2.69 1.52
N PHE A 136 -3.66 -3.57 0.53
CA PHE A 136 -3.05 -3.22 -0.75
C PHE A 136 -3.86 -2.16 -1.51
N THR A 137 -5.20 -2.18 -1.41
CA THR A 137 -6.01 -1.10 -1.96
C THR A 137 -5.70 0.26 -1.32
N LEU A 138 -5.51 0.30 0.01
CA LEU A 138 -5.10 1.53 0.71
C LEU A 138 -3.70 1.98 0.30
N MET A 139 -2.75 1.05 0.27
CA MET A 139 -1.38 1.32 -0.16
C MET A 139 -1.31 1.88 -1.58
N ALA A 140 -2.13 1.35 -2.48
CA ALA A 140 -2.21 1.81 -3.86
C ALA A 140 -2.74 3.24 -3.97
N GLU A 141 -3.77 3.58 -3.20
CA GLU A 141 -4.28 4.95 -3.13
C GLU A 141 -3.19 5.92 -2.63
N ASP A 142 -2.52 5.58 -1.52
CA ASP A 142 -1.43 6.38 -0.96
C ASP A 142 -0.25 6.51 -1.94
N LEU A 143 0.05 5.46 -2.69
CA LEU A 143 1.10 5.45 -3.71
C LEU A 143 0.78 6.39 -4.87
N TYR A 144 -0.41 6.28 -5.47
CA TYR A 144 -0.82 7.16 -6.56
C TYR A 144 -0.94 8.63 -6.11
N SER A 145 -1.45 8.87 -4.90
CA SER A 145 -1.48 10.22 -4.33
C SER A 145 -0.07 10.81 -4.16
N SER A 146 0.91 10.00 -3.73
CA SER A 146 2.31 10.44 -3.66
C SER A 146 2.89 10.70 -5.04
N ILE A 147 2.71 9.78 -5.99
CA ILE A 147 3.18 9.92 -7.37
C ILE A 147 2.67 11.24 -7.98
N LEU A 148 1.36 11.51 -7.86
CA LEU A 148 0.74 12.72 -8.41
C LEU A 148 1.19 14.00 -7.68
N SER A 149 1.29 13.97 -6.35
CA SER A 149 1.79 15.12 -5.56
C SER A 149 3.22 15.52 -5.94
N ASN A 150 3.96 14.59 -6.53
CA ASN A 150 5.39 14.69 -6.81
C ASN A 150 5.70 14.76 -8.31
N SER A 151 4.67 15.03 -9.11
CA SER A 151 4.74 15.06 -10.57
C SER A 151 4.58 16.48 -11.10
N THR A 152 4.72 16.62 -12.41
CA THR A 152 4.52 17.84 -13.18
C THR A 152 3.53 17.59 -14.30
N GLU A 153 2.83 18.62 -14.75
CA GLU A 153 1.90 18.48 -15.89
C GLU A 153 2.59 18.01 -17.18
N SER A 154 3.91 18.21 -17.29
CA SER A 154 4.71 17.73 -18.42
C SER A 154 5.03 16.23 -18.37
N ASP A 155 4.80 15.54 -17.26
CA ASP A 155 5.08 14.12 -17.15
C ASP A 155 4.10 13.30 -18.02
N PRO A 156 4.58 12.46 -18.94
CA PRO A 156 3.73 11.81 -19.95
C PRO A 156 2.71 10.82 -19.37
N TRP A 157 2.96 10.34 -18.15
CA TRP A 157 2.13 9.35 -17.46
C TRP A 157 1.13 9.97 -16.46
N VAL A 158 1.17 11.28 -16.22
CA VAL A 158 0.39 11.94 -15.15
C VAL A 158 -1.10 11.80 -15.31
N HIS A 159 -1.63 12.02 -16.52
CA HIS A 159 -3.06 11.87 -16.78
C HIS A 159 -3.53 10.42 -16.59
N ARG A 160 -2.66 9.44 -16.86
CA ARG A 160 -2.97 8.04 -16.61
C ARG A 160 -2.97 7.74 -15.12
N ALA A 161 -1.97 8.18 -14.37
CA ALA A 161 -1.96 8.06 -12.91
C ALA A 161 -3.20 8.69 -12.27
N ALA A 162 -3.61 9.88 -12.73
CA ALA A 162 -4.82 10.55 -12.23
C ALA A 162 -6.09 9.77 -12.57
N LYS A 163 -6.18 9.21 -13.79
CA LYS A 163 -7.29 8.36 -14.19
C LYS A 163 -7.39 7.11 -13.32
N GLU A 164 -6.28 6.40 -13.12
CA GLU A 164 -6.21 5.20 -12.26
C GLU A 164 -6.68 5.53 -10.84
N LEU A 165 -6.20 6.62 -10.24
CA LEU A 165 -6.64 7.06 -8.92
C LEU A 165 -8.14 7.40 -8.86
N VAL A 166 -8.67 8.07 -9.88
CA VAL A 166 -10.11 8.37 -9.97
C VAL A 166 -10.94 7.09 -10.13
N ASP A 167 -10.48 6.16 -10.96
CA ASP A 167 -11.10 4.85 -11.13
C ASP A 167 -11.10 4.08 -9.81
N MET A 168 -9.99 4.11 -9.05
CA MET A 168 -9.92 3.55 -7.71
C MET A 168 -10.99 4.18 -6.81
N TRP A 169 -11.16 5.50 -6.81
CA TRP A 169 -12.17 6.17 -5.99
C TRP A 169 -13.61 5.86 -6.38
N ASP A 170 -13.88 5.69 -7.67
CA ASP A 170 -15.22 5.40 -8.18
C ASP A 170 -15.61 3.93 -8.04
N PHE A 171 -14.62 3.02 -8.04
CA PHE A 171 -14.83 1.57 -8.17
C PHE A 171 -14.03 0.72 -7.15
N ARG A 172 -13.72 1.26 -5.96
CA ARG A 172 -12.83 0.70 -4.90
C ARG A 172 -12.88 -0.81 -4.64
N THR A 173 -14.03 -1.44 -4.88
CA THR A 173 -14.33 -2.84 -4.53
C THR A 173 -14.94 -3.62 -5.70
N SER A 174 -14.96 -3.05 -6.90
CA SER A 174 -15.53 -3.73 -8.05
C SER A 174 -14.60 -4.85 -8.52
N SER A 175 -15.11 -6.08 -8.58
CA SER A 175 -14.39 -7.24 -9.12
C SER A 175 -14.10 -7.13 -10.63
N GLU A 176 -14.77 -6.19 -11.31
CA GLU A 176 -14.66 -6.00 -12.77
C GLU A 176 -13.50 -5.10 -13.19
N LYS A 177 -12.78 -4.51 -12.23
CA LYS A 177 -11.67 -3.63 -12.49
C LYS A 177 -10.47 -4.08 -11.67
N GLU A 178 -9.72 -5.02 -12.23
CA GLU A 178 -8.29 -5.18 -11.95
C GLU A 178 -7.52 -3.93 -12.46
N THR A 179 -7.94 -2.73 -12.03
CA THR A 179 -7.32 -1.43 -12.34
C THR A 179 -6.40 -1.05 -11.19
N PHE A 180 -5.64 -2.04 -10.75
CA PHE A 180 -4.45 -1.90 -9.95
C PHE A 180 -3.40 -2.71 -10.69
N ALA A 181 -2.25 -2.09 -10.99
CA ALA A 181 -1.18 -2.77 -11.71
C ALA A 181 -0.87 -4.10 -10.99
N PRO A 182 -1.23 -5.27 -11.56
CA PRO A 182 -1.09 -6.56 -10.87
C PRO A 182 0.35 -6.77 -10.41
N TYR A 183 1.29 -6.20 -11.15
CA TYR A 183 2.71 -6.12 -10.87
C TYR A 183 3.08 -5.49 -9.52
N ILE A 184 2.37 -4.46 -9.04
CA ILE A 184 2.63 -3.88 -7.72
C ILE A 184 2.07 -4.76 -6.62
N ARG A 185 0.92 -5.41 -6.85
CA ARG A 185 0.41 -6.41 -5.90
C ARG A 185 1.40 -7.55 -5.74
N ASP A 186 1.93 -8.04 -6.85
CA ASP A 186 2.94 -9.09 -6.86
C ASP A 186 4.22 -8.62 -6.15
N LEU A 187 4.65 -7.38 -6.38
CA LEU A 187 5.79 -6.78 -5.67
C LEU A 187 5.60 -6.77 -4.15
N TRP A 188 4.42 -6.36 -3.68
CA TRP A 188 4.09 -6.35 -2.25
C TRP A 188 3.94 -7.75 -1.66
N ARG A 189 3.31 -8.69 -2.37
CA ARG A 189 3.21 -10.09 -1.97
C ARG A 189 4.60 -10.74 -1.88
N ALA A 190 5.48 -10.49 -2.86
CA ALA A 190 6.85 -10.99 -2.82
C ALA A 190 7.61 -10.40 -1.63
N ARG A 191 7.52 -9.08 -1.41
CA ARG A 191 8.15 -8.41 -0.27
C ARG A 191 7.66 -8.89 1.08
N HIS A 192 6.37 -9.20 1.19
CA HIS A 192 5.75 -9.70 2.41
C HIS A 192 6.38 -11.00 2.89
N THR A 193 6.83 -11.84 1.96
CA THR A 193 7.53 -13.11 2.27
C THR A 193 9.05 -12.96 2.43
N LEU A 194 9.60 -11.79 2.12
CA LEU A 194 11.02 -11.51 2.13
C LEU A 194 11.50 -11.14 3.54
N VAL A 195 12.31 -12.02 4.13
CA VAL A 195 13.07 -11.73 5.37
C VAL A 195 14.52 -11.41 4.98
N PRO A 196 15.01 -10.18 5.23
CA PRO A 196 16.37 -9.81 4.86
C PRO A 196 17.40 -10.51 5.73
N VAL A 197 18.45 -11.05 5.12
CA VAL A 197 19.61 -11.61 5.81
C VAL A 197 20.66 -10.52 6.07
N LEU A 198 20.65 -9.46 5.25
CA LEU A 198 21.62 -8.35 5.23
C LEU A 198 22.99 -8.80 4.69
N GLY A 199 23.66 -9.72 5.37
CA GLY A 199 24.94 -10.29 4.95
C GLY A 199 26.01 -9.21 4.73
N THR A 200 26.53 -9.12 3.50
CA THR A 200 27.52 -8.11 3.09
C THR A 200 26.89 -6.75 2.74
N LEU A 201 25.57 -6.60 2.87
CA LEU A 201 24.78 -5.46 2.40
C LEU A 201 24.83 -5.22 0.88
N MET A 202 25.22 -6.24 0.10
CA MET A 202 25.13 -6.20 -1.37
C MET A 202 23.72 -6.53 -1.89
N GLY A 203 22.87 -7.18 -1.09
CA GLY A 203 21.47 -7.45 -1.42
C GLY A 203 21.24 -8.51 -2.48
N THR A 204 22.28 -9.24 -2.92
CA THR A 204 22.17 -10.23 -4.01
C THR A 204 21.16 -11.33 -3.71
N MET A 205 21.14 -11.85 -2.48
CA MET A 205 20.22 -12.92 -2.09
C MET A 205 18.79 -12.39 -2.00
N GLU A 206 18.59 -11.23 -1.38
CA GLU A 206 17.29 -10.58 -1.29
C GLU A 206 16.72 -10.27 -2.67
N LEU A 207 17.54 -9.70 -3.57
CA LEU A 207 17.15 -9.36 -4.93
C LEU A 207 16.82 -10.61 -5.76
N MET A 208 17.60 -11.69 -5.62
CA MET A 208 17.34 -12.94 -6.34
C MET A 208 16.03 -13.59 -5.88
N ARG A 209 15.78 -13.63 -4.56
CA ARG A 209 14.50 -14.13 -4.00
C ARG A 209 13.33 -13.30 -4.50
N LEU A 210 13.41 -11.97 -4.37
CA LEU A 210 12.38 -11.06 -4.83
C LEU A 210 12.10 -11.27 -6.32
N SER A 211 13.14 -11.26 -7.16
CA SER A 211 13.00 -11.38 -8.61
C SER A 211 12.48 -12.75 -9.05
N SER A 212 12.76 -13.82 -8.30
CA SER A 212 12.25 -15.16 -8.62
C SER A 212 10.73 -15.31 -8.46
N SER A 213 10.11 -14.40 -7.70
CA SER A 213 8.67 -14.39 -7.44
C SER A 213 7.92 -13.35 -8.27
N LEU A 214 8.62 -12.61 -9.16
CA LEU A 214 8.04 -11.52 -9.94
C LEU A 214 8.05 -11.81 -11.45
N PRO A 215 7.07 -11.26 -12.20
CA PRO A 215 6.97 -11.47 -13.65
C PRO A 215 8.07 -10.74 -14.44
N HIS A 216 8.26 -11.10 -15.70
CA HIS A 216 9.36 -10.60 -16.54
C HIS A 216 9.46 -9.07 -16.67
N VAL A 217 8.34 -8.34 -16.56
CA VAL A 217 8.34 -6.86 -16.59
C VAL A 217 9.19 -6.26 -15.46
N TRP A 218 9.30 -6.95 -14.32
CA TRP A 218 10.18 -6.58 -13.22
C TRP A 218 11.67 -6.63 -13.62
N LEU A 219 12.07 -7.65 -14.38
CA LEU A 219 13.45 -7.78 -14.85
C LEU A 219 13.79 -6.71 -15.88
N ALA A 220 12.84 -6.37 -16.75
CA ALA A 220 13.00 -5.26 -17.71
C ALA A 220 13.15 -3.92 -16.99
N TYR A 221 12.40 -3.69 -15.92
CA TYR A 221 12.54 -2.53 -15.04
C TYR A 221 13.94 -2.44 -14.40
N LEU A 222 14.48 -3.55 -13.88
CA LEU A 222 15.81 -3.57 -13.26
C LEU A 222 16.96 -3.33 -14.26
N GLN A 223 16.72 -3.47 -15.56
CA GLN A 223 17.72 -3.21 -16.61
C GLN A 223 17.85 -1.73 -16.96
N LEU A 224 16.97 -0.86 -16.43
CA LEU A 224 17.04 0.57 -16.67
C LEU A 224 18.34 1.17 -16.11
N PRO A 225 18.96 2.11 -16.82
CA PRO A 225 20.11 2.83 -16.30
C PRO A 225 19.70 3.68 -15.09
N ASP A 226 20.53 3.64 -14.04
CA ASP A 226 20.33 4.40 -12.80
C ASP A 226 21.58 5.26 -12.53
N GLU A 227 21.65 6.40 -13.23
CA GLU A 227 22.86 7.23 -13.28
C GLU A 227 23.24 7.85 -11.92
N ASP A 228 22.24 8.20 -11.10
CA ASP A 228 22.41 8.84 -9.80
C ASP A 228 22.33 7.86 -8.61
N LEU A 229 22.20 6.56 -8.88
CA LEU A 229 22.00 5.49 -7.91
C LEU A 229 20.71 5.61 -7.08
N SER A 230 19.81 6.54 -7.40
CA SER A 230 18.60 6.78 -6.60
C SER A 230 17.68 5.58 -6.61
N MET A 231 17.51 4.90 -7.75
CA MET A 231 16.71 3.68 -7.83
C MET A 231 17.34 2.55 -7.01
N ASN A 232 18.66 2.39 -7.09
CA ASN A 232 19.41 1.41 -6.31
C ASN A 232 19.26 1.64 -4.80
N TYR A 233 19.35 2.89 -4.33
CA TYR A 233 19.13 3.16 -2.91
C TYR A 233 17.68 2.89 -2.48
N ALA A 234 16.69 3.20 -3.32
CA ALA A 234 15.29 2.88 -3.04
C ALA A 234 15.06 1.36 -2.98
N LEU A 235 15.74 0.60 -3.85
CA LEU A 235 15.75 -0.86 -3.84
C LEU A 235 16.37 -1.40 -2.55
N GLU A 236 17.50 -0.86 -2.11
CA GLU A 236 18.12 -1.28 -0.84
C GLU A 236 17.21 -1.01 0.36
N GLU A 237 16.54 0.16 0.42
CA GLU A 237 15.57 0.45 1.48
C GLU A 237 14.43 -0.57 1.48
N PHE A 238 13.93 -0.92 0.29
CA PHE A 238 12.87 -1.91 0.13
C PHE A 238 13.30 -3.31 0.56
N LEU A 239 14.49 -3.76 0.14
CA LEU A 239 15.00 -5.10 0.43
C LEU A 239 15.38 -5.29 1.90
N PHE A 240 16.08 -4.31 2.50
CA PHE A 240 16.67 -4.45 3.83
C PHE A 240 15.76 -4.01 4.98
N ASP A 241 14.65 -3.32 4.69
CA ASP A 241 13.78 -2.72 5.71
C ASP A 241 14.51 -1.71 6.63
N LEU A 242 15.54 -1.07 6.07
CA LEU A 242 16.35 -0.05 6.70
C LEU A 242 16.33 1.21 5.84
N SER A 243 16.43 2.38 6.45
CA SER A 243 16.57 3.61 5.67
C SER A 243 17.96 3.71 5.04
N TYR A 244 18.09 4.50 3.98
CA TYR A 244 19.35 4.84 3.34
C TYR A 244 20.41 5.31 4.35
N GLU A 245 20.01 6.14 5.33
CA GLU A 245 20.91 6.62 6.38
C GLU A 245 21.37 5.48 7.29
N GLN A 246 20.48 4.55 7.64
CA GLN A 246 20.81 3.38 8.45
C GLN A 246 21.77 2.45 7.68
N ILE A 247 21.50 2.18 6.41
CA ILE A 247 22.35 1.36 5.54
C ILE A 247 23.73 2.02 5.38
N SER A 248 23.77 3.32 5.12
CA SER A 248 25.02 4.08 4.97
C SER A 248 25.85 4.10 6.26
N THR A 249 25.18 4.26 7.40
CA THR A 249 25.82 4.20 8.73
C THR A 249 26.40 2.81 8.98
N LEU A 250 25.62 1.76 8.69
CA LEU A 250 26.03 0.37 8.88
C LEU A 250 27.23 0.01 7.99
N ARG A 251 27.20 0.39 6.71
CA ARG A 251 28.34 0.22 5.78
C ARG A 251 29.59 0.93 6.28
N SER A 252 29.46 2.17 6.73
CA SER A 252 30.59 2.95 7.28
C SER A 252 31.19 2.30 8.51
N TYR A 253 30.34 1.77 9.40
CA TYR A 253 30.77 1.03 10.59
C TYR A 253 31.48 -0.28 10.22
N MET A 254 30.91 -1.08 9.31
CA MET A 254 31.49 -2.33 8.84
C MET A 254 32.87 -2.11 8.22
N ASN A 255 33.02 -1.09 7.36
CA ASN A 255 34.29 -0.74 6.75
C ASN A 255 35.34 -0.34 7.79
N SER A 256 34.97 0.51 8.75
CA SER A 256 35.89 1.01 9.79
C SER A 256 36.36 -0.10 10.74
N HIS A 257 35.50 -1.08 11.03
CA HIS A 257 35.79 -2.20 11.93
C HIS A 257 36.21 -3.49 11.19
N LYS A 258 36.35 -3.43 9.86
CA LYS A 258 36.70 -4.57 9.00
C LYS A 258 35.75 -5.78 9.19
N ILE A 259 34.46 -5.50 9.36
CA ILE A 259 33.41 -6.52 9.47
C ILE A 259 32.95 -6.89 8.05
N ALA A 260 33.12 -8.15 7.66
CA ALA A 260 32.77 -8.61 6.32
C ALA A 260 31.26 -8.80 6.12
N SER A 261 30.53 -9.21 7.18
CA SER A 261 29.10 -9.48 7.11
C SER A 261 28.40 -9.22 8.43
N VAL A 262 27.13 -8.82 8.37
CA VAL A 262 26.27 -8.62 9.53
C VAL A 262 24.94 -9.35 9.33
N ASP A 263 24.37 -9.87 10.42
CA ASP A 263 22.99 -10.33 10.45
C ASP A 263 22.06 -9.22 10.99
N ARG A 264 20.75 -9.47 11.02
CA ARG A 264 19.75 -8.50 11.51
C ARG A 264 20.00 -8.10 12.97
N THR A 265 20.31 -9.06 13.84
CA THR A 265 20.49 -8.80 15.28
C THR A 265 21.70 -7.91 15.52
N MET A 266 22.81 -8.22 14.83
CA MET A 266 24.03 -7.44 14.86
C MET A 266 23.80 -6.04 14.28
N ALA A 267 23.14 -5.93 13.12
CA ALA A 267 22.81 -4.63 12.53
C ALA A 267 21.99 -3.74 13.48
N VAL A 268 20.96 -4.30 14.12
CA VAL A 268 20.16 -3.60 15.15
C VAL A 268 21.05 -3.13 16.30
N SER A 269 21.92 -4.00 16.81
CA SER A 269 22.82 -3.67 17.93
C SER A 269 23.80 -2.54 17.58
N ILE A 270 24.39 -2.58 16.38
CA ILE A 270 25.30 -1.55 15.88
C ILE A 270 24.56 -0.23 15.75
N LEU A 271 23.42 -0.21 15.07
CA LEU A 271 22.65 1.01 14.86
C LEU A 271 22.18 1.65 16.18
N LYS A 272 21.74 0.85 17.16
CA LYS A 272 21.39 1.35 18.50
C LYS A 272 22.59 1.86 19.29
N SER A 273 23.76 1.25 19.13
CA SER A 273 24.98 1.70 19.80
C SER A 273 25.44 3.08 19.29
N LEU A 274 25.26 3.33 17.99
CA LEU A 274 25.63 4.59 17.34
C LEU A 274 24.58 5.69 17.54
N ASN A 275 23.30 5.30 17.58
CA ASN A 275 22.21 6.21 17.87
C ASN A 275 21.17 5.48 18.74
N PRO A 276 21.18 5.72 20.06
CA PRO A 276 20.23 5.10 21.00
C PRO A 276 18.76 5.39 20.67
N ASN A 277 18.49 6.50 19.99
CA ASN A 277 17.15 6.91 19.56
C ASN A 277 16.78 6.38 18.16
N ALA A 278 17.63 5.56 17.53
CA ALA A 278 17.33 4.96 16.24
C ALA A 278 16.08 4.07 16.36
N ILE A 279 15.03 4.43 15.61
CA ILE A 279 13.83 3.62 15.49
C ILE A 279 14.15 2.47 14.55
N ILE A 280 14.32 1.28 15.13
CA ILE A 280 14.52 0.04 14.40
C ILE A 280 13.33 -0.85 14.69
N ASP A 281 12.58 -1.17 13.65
CA ASP A 281 11.39 -2.00 13.73
C ASP A 281 11.83 -3.42 14.11
N ASN A 282 11.75 -3.72 15.41
CA ASN A 282 12.13 -5.01 15.96
C ASN A 282 10.93 -5.98 15.91
N ASP A 283 11.28 -7.24 15.72
CA ASP A 283 10.49 -8.47 15.55
C ASP A 283 9.50 -8.81 16.70
N ASN A 284 9.20 -7.87 17.61
CA ASN A 284 8.29 -8.06 18.75
C ASN A 284 6.80 -7.99 18.36
N GLN A 285 6.46 -8.27 17.10
CA GLN A 285 5.12 -8.08 16.55
C GLN A 285 4.45 -9.41 16.19
N LYS A 286 4.63 -10.45 17.01
CA LYS A 286 4.03 -11.79 16.83
C LYS A 286 2.49 -11.78 16.67
N ASP A 287 1.83 -10.70 17.11
CA ASP A 287 0.37 -10.58 17.10
C ASP A 287 -0.18 -9.63 16.02
N ARG A 288 0.67 -9.07 15.14
CA ARG A 288 0.19 -8.22 14.05
C ARG A 288 0.10 -9.01 12.75
N PHE A 289 -0.95 -8.75 11.97
CA PHE A 289 -0.98 -9.16 10.57
C PHE A 289 0.28 -8.63 9.88
N SER A 290 1.02 -9.55 9.29
CA SER A 290 2.23 -9.35 8.50
C SER A 290 2.04 -8.26 7.42
N GLY A 291 0.82 -8.07 6.90
CA GLY A 291 0.49 -6.99 5.98
C GLY A 291 0.65 -5.60 6.60
N MET A 292 0.26 -5.43 7.85
CA MET A 292 0.36 -4.13 8.55
C MET A 292 1.81 -3.69 8.73
N LEU A 293 2.74 -4.64 8.92
CA LEU A 293 4.18 -4.38 8.94
C LEU A 293 4.66 -3.82 7.59
N LEU A 294 4.23 -4.44 6.50
CA LEU A 294 4.55 -3.99 5.15
C LEU A 294 4.02 -2.58 4.88
N TYR A 295 2.77 -2.29 5.27
CA TYR A 295 2.20 -0.96 5.13
C TYR A 295 2.97 0.09 5.93
N HIS A 296 3.35 -0.21 7.16
CA HIS A 296 4.15 0.70 7.99
C HIS A 296 5.53 0.97 7.37
N SER A 297 6.20 -0.08 6.87
CA SER A 297 7.48 0.04 6.15
C SER A 297 7.34 0.92 4.90
N PHE A 298 6.27 0.73 4.12
CA PHE A 298 5.97 1.56 2.95
C PHE A 298 5.79 3.04 3.32
N LEU A 299 4.93 3.36 4.30
CA LEU A 299 4.71 4.74 4.75
C LEU A 299 5.99 5.38 5.30
N LYS A 300 6.81 4.62 6.02
CA LYS A 300 8.10 5.08 6.54
C LYS A 300 9.05 5.46 5.41
N ARG A 301 9.18 4.61 4.38
CA ARG A 301 10.00 4.89 3.18
C ARG A 301 9.48 6.10 2.41
N GLN A 302 8.17 6.22 2.24
CA GLN A 302 7.55 7.38 1.60
C GLN A 302 7.84 8.69 2.36
N ARG A 303 7.73 8.67 3.70
CA ARG A 303 8.07 9.82 4.55
C ARG A 303 9.55 10.19 4.45
N ASN A 304 10.43 9.20 4.46
CA ASN A 304 11.88 9.43 4.33
C ASN A 304 12.23 10.03 2.98
N ALA A 305 11.70 9.47 1.89
CA ALA A 305 11.87 9.97 0.53
C ALA A 305 11.39 11.43 0.40
N ARG A 306 10.21 11.75 0.96
CA ARG A 306 9.68 13.11 1.02
C ARG A 306 10.59 14.06 1.80
N ASN A 307 11.03 13.67 3.00
CA ASN A 307 11.92 14.49 3.82
C ASN A 307 13.23 14.80 3.09
N ARG A 308 13.84 13.80 2.45
CA ARG A 308 15.06 14.00 1.66
C ARG A 308 14.84 14.97 0.52
N ARG A 309 13.72 14.83 -0.20
CA ARG A 309 13.39 15.72 -1.32
C ARG A 309 13.21 17.17 -0.87
N CYS A 310 12.47 17.40 0.21
CA CYS A 310 12.24 18.74 0.75
C CYS A 310 13.53 19.38 1.31
N ALA A 311 14.42 18.57 1.90
CA ALA A 311 15.66 19.04 2.50
C ALA A 311 16.88 18.94 1.56
N SER A 312 16.70 18.51 0.31
CA SER A 312 17.76 18.21 -0.65
C SER A 312 18.88 17.34 -0.05
N GLN A 313 18.51 16.33 0.74
CA GLN A 313 19.45 15.38 1.35
C GLN A 313 19.76 14.23 0.41
N ASN A 314 20.90 13.58 0.64
CA ASN A 314 21.31 12.39 -0.10
C ASN A 314 20.35 11.21 0.12
N GLY A 315 20.32 10.31 -0.85
CA GLY A 315 19.49 9.11 -0.83
C GLY A 315 18.27 9.23 -1.75
N PRO A 316 17.40 8.21 -1.77
CA PRO A 316 16.32 8.13 -2.74
C PRO A 316 15.22 9.13 -2.39
N ALA A 317 14.85 9.95 -3.38
CA ALA A 317 13.78 10.94 -3.27
C ALA A 317 12.39 10.38 -3.62
N LYS A 318 12.33 9.11 -4.05
CA LYS A 318 11.10 8.34 -4.33
C LYS A 318 11.28 6.92 -3.80
N THR A 319 10.19 6.22 -3.47
CA THR A 319 10.26 4.80 -3.11
C THR A 319 10.43 3.92 -4.35
N LEU A 320 10.85 2.67 -4.15
CA LEU A 320 10.95 1.68 -5.23
C LEU A 320 9.61 1.50 -5.96
N GLU A 321 8.51 1.49 -5.20
CA GLU A 321 7.16 1.39 -5.74
C GLU A 321 6.79 2.57 -6.64
N GLU A 322 7.17 3.80 -6.25
CA GLU A 322 6.94 4.99 -7.08
C GLU A 322 7.70 4.87 -8.41
N TYR A 323 8.98 4.48 -8.37
CA TYR A 323 9.76 4.26 -9.59
C TYR A 323 9.16 3.18 -10.48
N PHE A 324 8.74 2.06 -9.89
CA PHE A 324 8.20 0.94 -10.65
C PHE A 324 6.82 1.25 -11.24
N VAL A 325 5.92 1.92 -10.51
CA VAL A 325 4.63 2.38 -11.07
C VAL A 325 4.84 3.38 -12.19
N THR A 326 5.72 4.38 -12.00
CA THR A 326 6.00 5.35 -13.07
C THR A 326 6.55 4.67 -14.32
N TYR A 327 7.38 3.63 -14.17
CA TYR A 327 7.83 2.82 -15.30
C TYR A 327 6.66 2.11 -16.00
N LEU A 328 5.81 1.39 -15.26
CA LEU A 328 4.64 0.70 -15.81
C LEU A 328 3.70 1.66 -16.55
N LEU A 329 3.42 2.82 -15.96
CA LEU A 329 2.63 3.88 -16.57
C LEU A 329 3.31 4.54 -17.78
N THR A 330 4.58 4.26 -18.06
CA THR A 330 5.26 4.76 -19.27
C THR A 330 5.24 3.72 -20.39
N ILE A 331 5.31 2.43 -20.06
CA ILE A 331 5.42 1.35 -21.05
C ILE A 331 4.09 0.74 -21.49
N GLU A 332 3.06 0.78 -20.63
CA GLU A 332 1.72 0.32 -21.00
C GLU A 332 1.00 1.45 -21.77
N PRO A 333 0.18 1.19 -22.80
CA PRO A 333 -0.63 2.21 -23.48
C PRO A 333 -1.98 2.48 -22.80
#